data_AF-A0ABC9VF61-F1
#
_entry.id   AF-A0ABC9VF61-F1
#
_cell.length_a   1.000
_cell.length_b   1.000
_cell.length_c   1.000
_cell.angle_alpha   90.00
_cell.angle_beta   90.00
_cell.angle_gamma   90.00
#
_symmetry.space_group_name_H-M   'P 1'
#
loop_
_entity.id
_entity.type
_entity.pdbx_description
1 polymer ?
#
loop_
_entity_poly.entity_id
_entity_poly.type
_entity_poly.pdbx_seq_one_letter_code
_entity_poly.pdbx_strand_id
1 'polypeptide(L)'
;MRQLLIERLKVGLAVAKQYPNSKIIVTGGVPKQGITEAEAMSNWLVSQGIDKDQIILEDKSTDTVENALFTTAILEKEEIKDVTLVTSASHMRRALTVFKEASDFYDKMNGKNSHRNFTNVVYLDYPSIEEAQKVRKMKYL
;
A
#
# COMPACT_ATOMS: atom_id res chain seq x y z
N MET A 1 -10.88 1.24 14.33
CA MET A 1 -10.11 1.57 13.12
C MET A 1 -10.86 2.63 12.30
N ARG A 2 -10.17 3.56 11.61
CA ARG A 2 -10.81 4.64 10.82
C ARG A 2 -11.59 4.08 9.62
N GLN A 3 -12.75 4.67 9.28
CA GLN A 3 -13.58 4.21 8.15
C GLN A 3 -12.81 4.15 6.82
N LEU A 4 -12.06 5.21 6.50
CA LEU A 4 -11.26 5.28 5.27
C LEU A 4 -10.21 4.15 5.16
N LEU A 5 -9.68 3.68 6.30
CA LEU A 5 -8.74 2.57 6.32
C LEU A 5 -9.47 1.25 6.01
N ILE A 6 -10.67 1.05 6.57
CA ILE A 6 -11.52 -0.12 6.29
C ILE A 6 -11.90 -0.17 4.80
N GLU A 7 -12.28 0.95 4.19
CA GLU A 7 -12.66 0.95 2.76
C GLU A 7 -11.50 0.58 1.85
N ARG A 8 -10.27 1.05 2.15
CA ARG A 8 -9.07 0.61 1.44
C ARG A 8 -8.79 -0.88 1.65
N LEU A 9 -8.98 -1.40 2.85
CA LEU A 9 -8.82 -2.82 3.14
C LEU A 9 -9.84 -3.70 2.41
N LYS A 10 -11.09 -3.25 2.22
CA LYS A 10 -12.07 -3.97 1.41
C LYS A 10 -11.62 -4.11 -0.05
N VAL A 11 -11.03 -3.06 -0.61
CA VAL A 11 -10.43 -3.11 -1.96
C VAL A 11 -9.26 -4.10 -1.98
N GLY A 12 -8.36 -4.03 -0.99
CA GLY A 12 -7.24 -4.98 -0.87
C GLY A 12 -7.70 -6.43 -0.72
N LEU A 13 -8.75 -6.67 0.07
CA LEU A 13 -9.36 -7.99 0.26
C LEU A 13 -9.96 -8.51 -1.05
N ALA A 14 -10.61 -7.67 -1.85
CA ALA A 14 -11.14 -8.06 -3.16
C ALA A 14 -10.00 -8.49 -4.11
N VAL A 15 -8.89 -7.75 -4.11
CA VAL A 15 -7.68 -8.13 -4.88
C VAL A 15 -7.10 -9.46 -4.37
N ALA A 16 -6.94 -9.62 -3.05
CA ALA A 16 -6.41 -10.85 -2.46
C ALA A 16 -7.28 -12.08 -2.79
N LYS A 17 -8.62 -11.93 -2.84
CA LYS A 17 -9.53 -12.99 -3.26
C LYS A 17 -9.38 -13.37 -4.73
N GLN A 18 -9.02 -12.41 -5.59
CA GLN A 18 -8.73 -12.67 -7.01
C GLN A 18 -7.38 -13.36 -7.21
N TYR A 19 -6.41 -13.09 -6.32
CA TYR A 19 -5.07 -13.65 -6.35
C TYR A 19 -4.74 -14.37 -5.01
N PRO A 20 -5.33 -15.55 -4.76
CA PRO A 20 -5.31 -16.20 -3.44
C PRO A 20 -3.92 -16.64 -2.96
N ASN A 21 -2.92 -16.67 -3.86
CA ASN A 21 -1.53 -17.02 -3.54
C ASN A 21 -0.65 -15.78 -3.28
N SER A 22 -1.18 -14.57 -3.42
CA SER A 22 -0.43 -13.34 -3.20
C SER A 22 -0.26 -13.05 -1.71
N LYS A 23 0.91 -12.53 -1.35
CA LYS A 23 1.14 -11.92 -0.03
C LYS A 23 0.45 -10.57 0.06
N ILE A 24 -0.03 -10.21 1.25
CA ILE A 24 -0.59 -8.90 1.56
C ILE A 24 0.38 -8.17 2.50
N ILE A 25 0.99 -7.10 2.02
CA ILE A 25 1.84 -6.25 2.87
C ILE A 25 0.98 -5.08 3.37
N VAL A 26 0.88 -4.93 4.69
CA VAL A 26 0.20 -3.79 5.33
C VAL A 26 1.24 -2.90 5.99
N THR A 27 1.24 -1.60 5.63
CA THR A 27 2.28 -0.62 5.99
C THR A 27 1.71 0.56 6.76
N GLY A 28 2.38 0.95 7.85
CA GLY A 28 2.05 2.11 8.67
C GLY A 28 2.34 1.89 10.14
N GLY A 29 3.47 2.44 10.61
CA GLY A 29 4.03 2.23 11.93
C GLY A 29 3.66 3.25 13.01
N VAL A 30 3.02 4.38 12.68
CA VAL A 30 2.63 5.37 13.71
C VAL A 30 1.51 4.80 14.61
N PRO A 31 1.78 4.52 15.89
CA PRO A 31 0.78 3.94 16.77
C PRO A 31 -0.31 4.95 17.14
N LYS A 32 -1.54 4.48 17.21
CA LYS A 32 -2.67 5.19 17.80
C LYS A 32 -3.25 4.34 18.92
N GLN A 33 -3.23 4.88 20.14
CA GLN A 33 -3.65 4.14 21.34
C GLN A 33 -2.88 2.81 21.51
N GLY A 34 -1.57 2.82 21.19
CA GLY A 34 -0.70 1.65 21.32
C GLY A 34 -0.71 0.66 20.16
N ILE A 35 -1.57 0.84 19.15
CA ILE A 35 -1.69 -0.08 18.00
C ILE A 35 -1.31 0.67 16.71
N THR A 36 -0.43 0.08 15.89
CA THR A 36 -0.04 0.66 14.59
C THR A 36 -1.14 0.48 13.54
N GLU A 37 -1.14 1.29 12.48
CA GLU A 37 -2.10 1.07 11.39
C GLU A 37 -1.89 -0.29 10.72
N ALA A 38 -0.63 -0.71 10.55
CA ALA A 38 -0.27 -2.03 10.03
C ALA A 38 -0.88 -3.16 10.87
N GLU A 39 -0.77 -3.08 12.20
CA GLU A 39 -1.30 -4.10 13.10
C GLU A 39 -2.84 -4.13 13.06
N ALA A 40 -3.48 -2.96 13.09
CA ALA A 40 -4.93 -2.87 12.97
C ALA A 40 -5.45 -3.43 11.63
N MET A 41 -4.72 -3.17 10.53
CA MET A 41 -5.03 -3.71 9.20
C MET A 41 -4.89 -5.24 9.16
N SER A 42 -3.79 -5.77 9.72
CA SER A 42 -3.54 -7.21 9.79
C SER A 42 -4.65 -7.95 10.56
N ASN A 43 -4.98 -7.46 11.76
CA ASN A 43 -6.04 -8.04 12.59
C ASN A 43 -7.40 -8.03 11.87
N TRP A 44 -7.70 -6.95 11.15
CA TRP A 44 -8.92 -6.88 10.35
C TRP A 44 -8.93 -7.90 9.22
N LEU A 45 -7.86 -8.02 8.43
CA LEU A 45 -7.79 -9.00 7.33
C LEU A 45 -7.94 -10.43 7.83
N VAL A 46 -7.31 -10.78 8.96
CA VAL A 46 -7.49 -12.08 9.62
C VAL A 46 -8.95 -12.30 10.01
N SER A 47 -9.62 -11.29 10.58
CA SER A 47 -11.06 -11.38 10.88
C SER A 47 -11.96 -11.57 9.65
N GLN A 48 -11.46 -11.24 8.45
CA GLN A 48 -12.15 -11.44 7.17
C GLN A 48 -11.79 -12.78 6.50
N GLY A 49 -11.03 -13.63 7.17
CA GLY A 49 -10.68 -14.97 6.71
C GLY A 49 -9.40 -15.06 5.87
N ILE A 50 -8.56 -14.02 5.86
CA ILE A 50 -7.21 -14.13 5.29
C ILE A 50 -6.31 -14.86 6.28
N ASP A 51 -5.53 -15.83 5.78
CA ASP A 51 -4.54 -16.53 6.60
C ASP A 51 -3.47 -15.54 7.07
N LYS A 52 -3.13 -15.60 8.36
CA LYS A 52 -2.10 -14.74 8.96
C LYS A 52 -0.76 -14.89 8.24
N ASP A 53 -0.44 -16.08 7.73
CA ASP A 53 0.81 -16.35 7.02
C ASP A 53 0.86 -15.72 5.62
N GLN A 54 -0.28 -15.26 5.10
CA GLN A 54 -0.34 -14.45 3.87
C GLN A 54 -0.04 -12.98 4.14
N ILE A 55 -0.09 -12.52 5.39
CA ILE A 55 0.05 -11.11 5.74
C ILE A 55 1.46 -10.82 6.25
N ILE A 56 2.13 -9.85 5.63
CA ILE A 56 3.41 -9.32 6.09
C ILE A 56 3.16 -7.94 6.71
N LEU A 57 3.64 -7.78 7.94
CA LEU A 57 3.48 -6.58 8.75
C LEU A 57 4.68 -5.65 8.56
N GLU A 58 4.44 -4.41 8.11
CA GLU A 58 5.42 -3.32 8.14
C GLU A 58 4.91 -2.23 9.09
N ASP A 59 5.43 -2.22 10.33
CA ASP A 59 4.94 -1.42 11.46
C ASP A 59 5.93 -0.35 11.92
N LYS A 60 6.92 0.04 11.09
CA LYS A 60 7.99 0.97 11.49
C LYS A 60 7.89 2.33 10.82
N SER A 61 7.29 2.39 9.65
CA SER A 61 7.13 3.61 8.86
C SER A 61 6.29 4.70 9.55
N THR A 62 6.73 5.95 9.41
CA THR A 62 6.04 7.13 9.98
C THR A 62 5.41 8.02 8.91
N ASP A 63 5.81 7.85 7.65
CA ASP A 63 5.28 8.59 6.51
C ASP A 63 5.26 7.77 5.20
N THR A 64 4.83 8.40 4.11
CA THR A 64 4.71 7.72 2.81
C THR A 64 6.06 7.32 2.19
N VAL A 65 7.15 8.05 2.49
CA VAL A 65 8.49 7.72 1.99
C VAL A 65 9.02 6.51 2.73
N GLU A 66 8.89 6.48 4.05
CA GLU A 66 9.28 5.33 4.86
C GLU A 66 8.44 4.09 4.55
N ASN A 67 7.12 4.24 4.33
CA ASN A 67 6.27 3.15 3.86
C ASN A 67 6.88 2.49 2.62
N ALA A 68 7.29 3.30 1.64
CA ALA A 68 7.84 2.81 0.38
C ALA A 68 9.22 2.16 0.57
N LEU A 69 10.12 2.79 1.31
CA LEU A 69 11.47 2.26 1.56
C LEU A 69 11.42 0.94 2.33
N PHE A 70 10.67 0.88 3.43
CA PHE A 70 10.60 -0.31 4.27
C PHE A 70 9.82 -1.43 3.59
N THR A 71 8.74 -1.10 2.86
CA THR A 71 8.04 -2.10 2.02
C THR A 71 8.95 -2.63 0.91
N THR A 72 9.75 -1.78 0.27
CA THR A 72 10.69 -2.22 -0.77
C THR A 72 11.73 -3.20 -0.22
N ALA A 73 12.25 -2.96 0.99
CA ALA A 73 13.13 -3.91 1.67
C ALA A 73 12.49 -5.29 1.85
N ILE A 74 11.20 -5.32 2.21
CA ILE A 74 10.41 -6.57 2.32
C ILE A 74 10.25 -7.23 0.96
N LEU A 75 9.88 -6.46 -0.07
CA LEU A 75 9.71 -6.97 -1.43
C LEU A 75 11.01 -7.58 -1.99
N GLU A 76 12.17 -7.01 -1.67
CA GLU A 76 13.48 -7.58 -2.02
C GLU A 76 13.75 -8.91 -1.31
N LYS A 77 13.48 -8.97 0.00
CA LYS A 77 13.70 -10.18 0.82
C LYS A 77 12.81 -11.34 0.37
N GLU A 78 11.57 -11.05 0.00
CA GLU A 78 10.57 -12.04 -0.43
C GLU A 78 10.63 -12.30 -1.95
N GLU A 79 11.57 -11.69 -2.67
CA GLU A 79 11.75 -11.81 -4.13
C GLU A 79 10.49 -11.45 -4.95
N ILE A 80 9.68 -10.51 -4.45
CA ILE A 80 8.41 -10.09 -5.05
C ILE A 80 8.65 -9.02 -6.13
N LYS A 81 8.18 -9.31 -7.35
CA LYS A 81 8.31 -8.45 -8.54
C LYS A 81 7.02 -7.79 -9.01
N ASP A 82 5.87 -8.42 -8.81
CA ASP A 82 4.58 -7.86 -9.21
C ASP A 82 3.85 -7.33 -7.97
N VAL A 83 3.60 -6.02 -7.95
CA VAL A 83 3.04 -5.32 -6.81
C VAL A 83 1.81 -4.53 -7.22
N THR A 84 0.68 -4.81 -6.56
CA THR A 84 -0.53 -3.99 -6.68
C THR A 84 -0.62 -3.04 -5.48
N LEU A 85 -0.47 -1.74 -5.73
CA LEU A 85 -0.67 -0.73 -4.69
C LEU A 85 -2.15 -0.47 -4.46
N VAL A 86 -2.58 -0.50 -3.21
CA VAL A 86 -3.96 -0.17 -2.79
C VAL A 86 -3.94 1.04 -1.88
N THR A 87 -4.56 2.13 -2.31
CA THR A 87 -4.80 3.32 -1.48
C THR A 87 -5.96 4.15 -2.03
N SER A 88 -6.25 5.30 -1.45
CA SER A 88 -7.28 6.20 -1.95
C SER A 88 -6.85 6.87 -3.27
N ALA A 89 -7.80 7.20 -4.13
CA ALA A 89 -7.54 7.86 -5.42
C ALA A 89 -6.74 9.16 -5.26
N SER A 90 -7.05 9.97 -4.24
CA SER A 90 -6.33 11.20 -3.92
C SER A 90 -4.84 11.00 -3.56
N HIS A 91 -4.47 9.81 -3.07
CA HIS A 91 -3.13 9.47 -2.62
C HIS A 91 -2.33 8.63 -3.64
N MET A 92 -3.01 8.03 -4.62
CA MET A 92 -2.40 7.03 -5.50
C MET A 92 -1.24 7.56 -6.33
N ARG A 93 -1.35 8.79 -6.86
CA ARG A 93 -0.26 9.40 -7.64
C ARG A 93 1.04 9.49 -6.84
N ARG A 94 0.96 9.97 -5.60
CA ARG A 94 2.11 10.07 -4.70
C ARG A 94 2.65 8.68 -4.37
N ALA A 95 1.78 7.73 -4.04
CA ALA A 95 2.17 6.37 -3.71
C ALA A 95 2.96 5.72 -4.86
N LEU A 96 2.43 5.74 -6.09
CA LEU A 96 3.11 5.16 -7.25
C LEU A 96 4.49 5.76 -7.50
N THR A 97 4.60 7.10 -7.45
CA THR A 97 5.89 7.76 -7.66
C THR A 97 6.91 7.36 -6.60
N VAL A 98 6.51 7.41 -5.33
CA VAL A 98 7.44 7.15 -4.21
C VAL A 98 7.84 5.67 -4.14
N PHE A 99 6.92 4.73 -4.40
CA PHE A 99 7.24 3.30 -4.41
C PHE A 99 8.13 2.90 -5.59
N LYS A 100 7.93 3.50 -6.78
CA LYS A 100 8.83 3.29 -7.93
C LYS A 100 10.22 3.82 -7.64
N GLU A 101 10.33 5.06 -7.14
CA GLU A 101 11.63 5.65 -6.81
C GLU A 101 12.36 4.85 -5.71
N ALA A 102 11.65 4.39 -4.68
CA ALA A 102 12.22 3.54 -3.64
C ALA A 102 12.77 2.22 -4.21
N SER A 103 12.02 1.57 -5.11
CA SER A 103 12.44 0.35 -5.81
C SER A 103 13.71 0.59 -6.65
N ASP A 104 13.71 1.65 -7.47
CA ASP A 104 14.84 2.00 -8.33
C ASP A 104 16.08 2.37 -7.52
N PHE A 105 15.89 3.06 -6.39
CA PHE A 105 16.96 3.38 -5.46
C PHE A 105 17.59 2.12 -4.85
N TYR A 106 16.76 1.18 -4.39
CA TYR A 106 17.22 -0.12 -3.88
C TYR A 106 18.01 -0.90 -4.94
N ASP A 107 17.52 -0.93 -6.17
CA ASP A 107 18.19 -1.59 -7.29
C ASP A 107 19.58 -0.99 -7.53
N LYS A 108 19.66 0.34 -7.64
CA LYS A 108 20.93 1.06 -7.86
C LYS A 108 21.93 0.83 -6.73
N MET A 109 21.49 0.87 -5.47
CA MET A 109 22.38 0.66 -4.31
C MET A 109 22.98 -0.75 -4.25
N ASN A 110 22.24 -1.76 -4.74
CA ASN A 110 22.64 -3.16 -4.64
C ASN A 110 23.17 -3.73 -5.96
N GLY A 111 23.33 -2.91 -7.01
CA GLY A 111 23.72 -3.37 -8.34
C GLY A 111 22.72 -4.35 -8.95
N LYS A 112 21.45 -4.27 -8.56
CA LYS A 112 20.36 -5.11 -9.04
C LYS A 112 19.57 -4.39 -10.13
N ASN A 113 18.72 -5.16 -10.81
CA ASN A 113 17.68 -4.65 -11.67
C ASN A 113 16.45 -5.55 -11.53
N SER A 114 15.69 -5.34 -10.46
CA SER A 114 14.51 -6.13 -10.11
C SER A 114 13.44 -6.10 -11.20
N HIS A 115 13.41 -5.05 -12.04
CA HIS A 115 12.35 -4.73 -13.00
C HIS A 115 10.96 -4.84 -12.35
N ARG A 116 10.83 -4.39 -11.10
CA ARG A 116 9.59 -4.51 -10.33
C ARG A 116 8.44 -3.77 -11.02
N ASN A 117 7.35 -4.50 -11.23
CA ASN A 117 6.15 -3.99 -11.86
C ASN A 117 5.16 -3.50 -10.80
N PHE A 118 4.76 -2.23 -10.91
CA PHE A 118 3.77 -1.62 -10.03
C PHE A 118 2.49 -1.34 -10.79
N THR A 119 1.42 -2.02 -10.41
CA THR A 119 0.04 -1.72 -10.78
C THR A 119 -0.68 -1.05 -9.60
N ASN A 120 -1.90 -0.59 -9.81
CA ASN A 120 -2.66 0.09 -8.76
C ASN A 120 -4.15 -0.19 -8.82
N VAL A 121 -4.78 -0.27 -7.65
CA VAL A 121 -6.23 -0.26 -7.47
C VAL A 121 -6.58 0.80 -6.43
N VAL A 122 -7.60 1.61 -6.70
CA VAL A 122 -7.97 2.73 -5.84
C VAL A 122 -9.29 2.50 -5.14
N TYR A 123 -9.38 2.96 -3.89
CA TYR A 123 -10.66 3.34 -3.30
C TYR A 123 -11.01 4.78 -3.74
N LEU A 124 -12.24 5.00 -4.21
CA LEU A 124 -12.70 6.33 -4.59
C LEU A 124 -13.11 7.11 -3.34
N ASP A 125 -12.21 7.96 -2.83
CA ASP A 125 -12.45 8.80 -1.65
C ASP A 125 -13.12 10.14 -1.97
N TYR A 126 -13.66 10.25 -3.18
CA TYR A 126 -14.46 11.37 -3.66
C TYR A 126 -15.90 10.89 -3.92
N PRO A 127 -16.91 11.75 -3.73
CA PRO A 127 -18.30 11.45 -4.08
C PRO A 127 -18.49 10.99 -5.52
N SER A 128 -17.65 11.47 -6.45
CA SER A 128 -17.66 11.03 -7.86
C SER A 128 -16.30 11.18 -8.54
N ILE A 129 -16.13 10.55 -9.70
CA ILE A 129 -14.96 10.70 -10.57
C ILE A 129 -14.81 12.14 -11.05
N GLU A 130 -15.93 12.82 -11.32
CA GLU A 130 -15.97 14.21 -11.77
C GLU A 130 -15.42 15.15 -10.69
N GLU A 131 -15.78 14.92 -9.43
CA GLU A 131 -15.24 15.70 -8.31
C GLU A 131 -13.74 15.43 -8.08
N ALA A 132 -13.31 14.17 -8.22
CA ALA A 132 -11.88 13.83 -8.17
C ALA A 132 -11.06 14.59 -9.23
N GLN A 133 -11.62 14.78 -10.43
CA GLN A 133 -10.98 15.53 -11.51
C GLN A 133 -10.93 17.05 -11.26
N LYS A 134 -11.95 17.63 -10.61
CA LYS A 134 -12.01 19.08 -10.30
C LYS A 134 -10.93 19.50 -9.31
N VAL A 135 -10.72 18.74 -8.23
CA VAL A 135 -9.71 19.03 -7.19
C VAL A 135 -8.29 19.04 -7.78
N ARG A 136 -8.03 18.17 -8.78
CA ARG A 136 -6.74 18.12 -9.47
C ARG A 136 -6.45 19.40 -10.28
N LYS A 137 -7.47 20.15 -10.72
CA LYS A 137 -7.28 21.43 -11.43
C LYS A 137 -7.04 22.61 -10.49
N MET A 138 -7.66 22.62 -9.31
CA MET A 138 -7.50 23.74 -8.35
C MET A 138 -6.18 23.75 -7.58
N LYS A 139 -5.43 22.64 -7.52
CA LYS A 139 -4.13 22.60 -6.83
C LYS A 139 -2.94 23.08 -7.68
N TYR A 140 -3.16 23.53 -8.91
CA TYR A 140 -2.13 24.01 -9.84
C TYR A 140 -2.46 25.38 -10.47
N LEU A 141 -3.34 26.15 -9.82
CA LEU A 141 -3.56 27.58 -10.06
C LEU A 141 -3.38 28.31 -8.73
#